data_AF-A0A8X6FBV5-F1
#
_entry.id   AF-A0A8X6FBV5-F1
#
_cell.length_a   1.000
_cell.length_b   1.000
_cell.length_c   1.000
_cell.angle_alpha   90.00
_cell.angle_beta   90.00
_cell.angle_gamma   90.00
#
_symmetry.space_group_name_H-M   'P 1'
#
loop_
_entity.id
_entity.type
_entity.pdbx_description
1 polymer ?
#
loop_
_entity_poly.entity_id
_entity_poly.type
_entity_poly.pdbx_seq_one_letter_code
_entity_poly.pdbx_strand_id
1 'polypeptide(L)' 'MSKTRIDLTSSQELKFFYRQMSSVLFCYTRDDISSLESLTKMFIPKVKALTGERSTILVGTHFDRRAALLHSSAVSYEK' A
#
# COMPACT_ATOMS: atom_id res chain seq x y z
N MET A 1 -19.43 12.55 5.71
CA MET A 1 -18.44 11.67 6.37
C MET A 1 -17.14 12.43 6.54
N SER A 2 -16.77 12.77 7.76
CA SER A 2 -15.55 13.54 8.06
C SER A 2 -14.32 12.66 7.80
N LYS A 3 -13.42 13.10 6.93
CA LYS A 3 -12.13 12.44 6.71
C LYS A 3 -11.19 12.91 7.83
N THR A 4 -11.16 12.19 8.95
CA THR A 4 -10.18 12.43 10.00
C THR A 4 -8.80 12.10 9.45
N ARG A 5 -8.02 13.13 9.11
CA ARG A 5 -6.59 13.00 8.88
C ARG A 5 -5.94 12.83 10.24
N ILE A 6 -5.55 11.60 10.57
CA ILE A 6 -4.72 11.33 11.74
C ILE A 6 -3.30 11.70 11.31
N ASP A 7 -2.78 12.79 11.87
CA ASP A 7 -1.40 13.20 11.69
C ASP A 7 -0.53 12.31 12.58
N LEU A 8 -0.02 11.23 11.98
CA LEU A 8 0.64 10.10 12.65
C LEU A 8 2.11 10.42 13.04
N THR A 9 2.39 11.63 13.50
CA THR A 9 3.75 12.06 13.88
C THR A 9 4.13 11.66 15.32
N SER A 10 3.14 11.36 16.16
CA SER A 10 3.31 10.89 17.54
C SER A 10 3.51 9.37 17.62
N SER A 11 4.68 8.92 18.09
CA SER A 11 5.06 7.50 18.23
C SER A 11 4.13 6.70 19.17
N GLN A 12 3.48 7.35 20.14
CA GLN A 12 2.58 6.67 21.09
C GLN A 12 1.17 6.45 20.51
N GLU A 13 0.61 7.43 19.83
CA GLU A 13 -0.72 7.33 19.20
C GLU A 13 -0.71 6.31 18.07
N LEU A 14 0.40 6.25 17.31
CA LEU A 14 0.66 5.20 16.33
C LEU A 14 0.52 3.80 16.94
N LYS A 15 1.22 3.55 18.05
CA LYS A 15 1.25 2.23 18.70
C LYS A 15 -0.14 1.81 19.18
N PHE A 16 -0.90 2.75 19.73
CA PHE A 16 -2.26 2.49 20.18
C PHE A 16 -3.18 2.15 19.01
N PHE A 17 -3.11 2.91 17.92
CA PHE A 17 -3.88 2.66 16.70
C PHE A 17 -3.57 1.29 16.10
N TYR A 18 -2.29 0.95 15.93
CA TYR A 18 -1.88 -0.36 15.42
C TYR A 18 -2.28 -1.53 16.33
N ARG A 19 -2.36 -1.32 17.64
CA ARG A 19 -2.81 -2.37 18.58
C ARG A 19 -4.30 -2.71 18.46
N GLN A 20 -5.14 -1.81 17.96
CA GLN A 20 -6.57 -2.08 17.82
C GLN A 20 -6.96 -2.60 16.43
N MET A 21 -6.04 -2.59 15.47
CA MET A 21 -6.33 -3.09 14.13
C MET A 21 -6.61 -4.60 14.14
N SER A 22 -7.58 -5.03 13.35
CA SER A 22 -7.86 -6.44 13.08
C SER A 22 -7.06 -6.96 11.87
N SER A 23 -6.74 -6.07 10.93
CA SER A 23 -6.01 -6.37 9.70
C SER A 23 -5.23 -5.16 9.21
N VAL A 24 -4.18 -5.40 8.43
CA VAL A 24 -3.35 -4.36 7.82
C VAL A 24 -3.38 -4.49 6.29
N LEU A 25 -3.61 -3.37 5.61
CA LEU A 25 -3.52 -3.26 4.16
C LEU A 25 -2.19 -2.62 3.78
N PHE A 26 -1.35 -3.34 3.05
CA PHE A 26 -0.12 -2.81 2.47
C PHE A 26 -0.34 -2.50 1.00
N CYS A 27 -0.21 -1.24 0.61
CA CYS A 27 -0.44 -0.80 -0.76
C CYS A 27 0.87 -0.46 -1.46
N TYR A 28 1.05 -0.95 -2.68
CA TYR A 28 2.14 -0.56 -3.57
C TYR A 28 1.60 -0.21 -4.96
N THR A 29 2.28 0.67 -5.67
CA THR A 29 1.86 1.08 -7.02
C THR A 29 2.36 0.04 -8.02
N ARG A 30 1.47 -0.50 -8.86
CA ARG A 30 1.84 -1.54 -9.82
C ARG A 30 2.84 -1.09 -10.89
N ASP A 31 2.89 0.20 -11.14
CA ASP A 31 3.77 0.83 -12.14
C ASP A 31 5.13 1.23 -11.55
N ASP A 32 5.33 1.08 -10.24
CA ASP A 32 6.55 1.46 -9.55
C ASP A 32 6.99 0.34 -8.58
N ILE A 33 7.94 -0.48 -9.03
CA ILE A 33 8.45 -1.60 -8.23
C ILE A 33 9.22 -1.14 -6.99
N SER A 34 9.77 0.09 -6.99
CA SER A 34 10.48 0.65 -5.83
C SER A 34 9.54 0.83 -4.64
N SER A 35 8.25 1.08 -4.89
CA SER A 35 7.22 1.13 -3.85
C SER A 35 7.02 -0.23 -3.17
N LEU A 36 7.06 -1.34 -3.92
CA LEU A 36 6.98 -2.68 -3.38
C LEU A 36 8.23 -3.06 -2.57
N GLU A 37 9.42 -2.71 -3.07
CA GLU A 37 10.67 -2.95 -2.35
C GLU A 37 10.71 -2.20 -1.03
N SER A 38 10.36 -0.91 -1.04
CA SER A 38 10.30 -0.07 0.16
C SER A 38 9.33 -0.68 1.19
N LEU A 39 8.18 -1.15 0.71
CA LEU A 39 7.17 -1.79 1.54
C LEU A 39 7.68 -3.07 2.20
N THR A 40 8.39 -3.91 1.44
CA THR A 40 8.94 -5.18 1.92
C THR A 40 10.11 -4.99 2.88
N LYS A 41 11.02 -4.05 2.57
CA LYS A 41 12.25 -3.81 3.35
C LYS A 41 12.00 -2.99 4.63
N MET A 42 11.03 -2.08 4.62
CA MET A 42 10.88 -1.08 5.68
C MET A 42 9.52 -1.15 6.39
N PHE A 43 8.42 -1.14 5.65
CA PHE A 43 7.09 -0.95 6.24
C PHE A 43 6.49 -2.23 6.82
N ILE A 44 6.55 -3.36 6.10
CA ILE A 44 6.05 -4.64 6.60
C ILE A 44 6.71 -5.03 7.92
N PRO A 45 8.06 -5.04 8.05
CA PRO A 45 8.70 -5.41 9.31
C PRO A 45 8.32 -4.48 10.45
N LYS A 46 8.29 -3.16 10.21
CA LYS A 46 7.94 -2.15 11.21
C LYS A 46 6.50 -2.30 11.70
N VAL A 47 5.55 -2.50 10.80
CA VAL A 47 4.14 -2.67 11.17
C VAL A 47 3.91 -4.04 11.82
N LYS A 48 4.55 -5.12 11.36
CA LYS A 48 4.49 -6.42 12.04
C LYS A 48 5.05 -6.37 13.47
N ALA A 49 6.12 -5.62 13.70
CA ALA A 49 6.65 -5.41 15.05
C ALA A 49 5.66 -4.68 15.98
N LEU A 50 4.76 -3.86 15.44
CA LEU A 50 3.72 -3.16 16.19
C LEU A 50 2.42 -3.96 16.33
N THR A 51 2.10 -4.75 15.32
CA THR A 51 0.80 -5.40 15.16
C THR A 51 0.79 -6.90 15.47
N GLY A 52 1.95 -7.55 15.58
CA GLY A 52 2.07 -9.00 15.72
C GLY A 52 1.71 -9.73 14.42
N GLU A 53 1.23 -10.97 14.52
CA GLU A 53 0.88 -11.83 13.38
C GLU A 53 -0.52 -11.57 12.81
N ARG A 54 -0.97 -10.31 12.80
CA ARG A 54 -2.30 -9.97 12.30
C ARG A 54 -2.43 -10.20 10.80
N SER A 55 -3.67 -10.46 10.39
CA SER A 55 -4.02 -10.66 8.98
C SER A 55 -3.52 -9.48 8.14
N THR A 56 -2.79 -9.82 7.09
CA THR A 56 -2.08 -8.86 6.25
C THR A 56 -2.50 -9.08 4.80
N ILE A 57 -2.90 -7.99 4.14
CA ILE A 57 -3.32 -8.02 2.74
C ILE A 57 -2.41 -7.08 1.95
N LEU A 58 -1.80 -7.60 0.88
CA LEU A 58 -0.99 -6.82 -0.05
C LEU A 58 -1.85 -6.40 -1.25
N VAL A 59 -1.84 -5.11 -1.60
CA VAL A 59 -2.67 -4.52 -2.65
C VAL A 59 -1.82 -3.76 -3.65
N GLY A 60 -1.91 -4.16 -4.91
CA GLY A 60 -1.38 -3.38 -6.03
C GLY A 60 -2.39 -2.33 -6.49
N THR A 61 -2.06 -1.06 -6.37
CA THR A 61 -2.90 0.08 -6.76
C THR A 61 -2.59 0.56 -8.19
N HIS A 62 -3.39 1.50 -8.72
CA HIS A 62 -3.28 2.06 -10.08
C HIS A 62 -3.43 1.02 -11.21
N PHE A 63 -4.38 0.09 -11.05
CA PHE A 63 -4.64 -0.92 -12.07
C PHE A 63 -5.12 -0.30 -13.40
N ASP A 64 -5.95 0.73 -13.31
CA ASP A 64 -6.49 1.51 -14.42
C ASP A 64 -5.38 2.10 -15.30
N ARG A 65 -4.33 2.65 -14.68
CA ARG A 65 -3.20 3.25 -15.40
C ARG A 65 -2.43 2.20 -16.22
N ARG A 66 -2.24 1.00 -15.66
CA ARG A 66 -1.60 -0.11 -16.37
C ARG A 66 -2.47 -0.66 -17.51
N ALA A 67 -3.78 -0.73 -17.30
CA ALA A 67 -4.72 -1.16 -18.35
C ALA A 67 -4.71 -0.20 -19.54
N ALA A 68 -4.67 1.11 -19.29
CA ALA A 68 -4.60 2.12 -20.35
C ALA A 68 -3.33 2.00 -21.22
N LEU A 69 -2.16 1.69 -20.62
CA LEU A 69 -0.90 1.48 -21.35
C LEU A 69 -0.94 0.25 -22.28
N LEU A 70 -1.64 -0.81 -21.88
CA LEU A 70 -1.81 -2.01 -22.70
C LEU A 70 -2.72 -1.73 -23.90
N HIS A 71 -3.82 -1.01 -23.70
CA HIS A 71 -4.70 -0.60 -24.79
C HIS A 71 -4.01 0.37 -25.77
N SER A 72 -3.20 1.32 -25.30
CA SER A 72 -2.47 2.22 -26.20
C SER A 72 -1.39 1.51 -27.02
N SER A 73 -0.78 0.45 -26.48
CA SER A 73 0.28 -0.30 -27.18
C SER A 73 -0.27 -1.23 -28.26
N ALA A 74 -1.51 -1.71 -28.10
CA ALA A 74 -2.18 -2.58 -29.08
C ALA A 74 -2.58 -1.82 -30.36
N VAL A 75 -2.83 -0.51 -30.29
CA VAL A 75 -3.26 0.32 -31.44
C VAL A 75 -2.11 0.68 -32.39
N SER A 76 -0.85 0.57 -31.95
CA SER A 76 0.31 0.97 -32.75
C SER A 76 0.82 -0.10 -33.73
N TYR A 77 0.28 -1.32 -33.71
CA TYR A 77 0.69 -2.41 -34.61
C TYR A 77 -0.18 -2.58 -35.86
N GLU A 78 -1.23 -1.77 -36.02
CA GLU A 78 -2.08 -1.74 -37.21
C GLU A 78 -1.77 -0.52 -38.10
N LYS A 79 -0.55 -0.43 -38.64
CA LYS A 79 -0.23 0.43 -39.80
C LYS A 79 0.78 -0.22 -40.73
#